data_AF-A0A1H8WK17-F1
#
_entry.id   AF-A0A1H8WK17-F1
#
_cell.length_a   1.000
_cell.length_b   1.000
_cell.length_c   1.000
_cell.angle_alpha   90.00
_cell.angle_beta   90.00
_cell.angle_gamma   90.00
#
_symmetry.space_group_name_H-M   'P 1'
#
loop_
_entity.id
_entity.type
_entity.pdbx_description
1 polymer ?
#
loop_
_entity_poly.entity_id
_entity_poly.type
_entity_poly.pdbx_seq_one_letter_code
_entity_poly.pdbx_strand_id
1 'polypeptide(L)'
;MQPAAPTVADPQRSCHSAKPPTGPEDSLDVGLSLQDGQSYKDNISNPSQASPGTVGPRAAVEEREPVGAKGQCSIAIEVKPNSRALISVSVNSDTDKACKTAESLAEKLEPLLPKNT
;
A
#
# COMPACT_ATOMS: atom_id res chain seq x y z
N MET A 1 -8.33 25.40 15.72
CA MET A 1 -8.60 24.10 15.08
C MET A 1 -7.75 23.07 15.79
N GLN A 2 -8.34 22.04 16.39
CA GLN A 2 -7.56 20.91 16.91
C GLN A 2 -7.04 20.09 15.73
N PRO A 3 -5.78 19.59 15.76
CA PRO A 3 -5.30 18.68 14.75
C PRO A 3 -6.16 17.41 14.79
N ALA A 4 -6.55 16.91 13.62
CA ALA A 4 -7.23 15.62 13.52
C ALA A 4 -6.31 14.55 14.10
N ALA A 5 -6.80 13.78 15.07
CA ALA A 5 -6.09 12.60 15.51
C ALA A 5 -6.02 11.63 14.32
N PRO A 6 -4.84 11.09 13.98
CA PRO A 6 -4.73 10.11 12.92
C PRO A 6 -5.54 8.87 13.33
N THR A 7 -6.59 8.57 12.57
CA THR A 7 -7.38 7.36 12.73
C THR A 7 -7.28 6.54 11.46
N VAL A 8 -7.19 5.23 11.61
CA VAL A 8 -7.22 4.31 10.46
C VAL A 8 -8.62 4.32 9.86
N ALA A 9 -8.74 4.59 8.56
CA ALA A 9 -9.99 4.43 7.84
C ALA A 9 -10.37 2.94 7.79
N ASP A 10 -11.60 2.61 8.21
CA ASP A 10 -12.07 1.23 8.41
C ASP A 10 -11.12 0.40 9.31
N PRO A 11 -11.09 0.67 10.63
CA PRO A 11 -10.16 0.00 11.54
C PRO A 11 -10.45 -1.51 11.70
N GLN A 12 -11.58 -2.02 11.19
CA GLN A 12 -11.86 -3.46 11.19
C GLN A 12 -11.11 -4.20 10.09
N ARG A 13 -10.69 -3.50 9.02
CA ARG A 13 -10.08 -4.10 7.83
C ARG A 13 -8.78 -3.44 7.42
N SER A 14 -8.30 -2.50 8.22
CA SER A 14 -7.09 -1.75 7.95
C SER A 14 -6.17 -1.73 9.16
N CYS A 15 -4.88 -1.86 8.89
CA CYS A 15 -3.80 -1.72 9.86
C CYS A 15 -2.90 -0.59 9.43
N HIS A 16 -2.31 0.10 10.40
CA HIS A 16 -1.37 1.17 10.18
C HIS A 16 -0.22 1.06 11.17
N SER A 17 0.99 1.35 10.69
CA SER A 17 2.17 1.45 11.51
C SER A 17 3.03 2.58 10.99
N ALA A 18 3.44 3.48 11.89
CA ALA A 18 4.34 4.57 11.57
C ALA A 18 5.54 4.56 12.52
N LYS A 19 6.73 4.73 11.95
CA LYS A 19 7.93 5.10 12.68
C LYS A 19 8.23 6.58 12.37
N PRO A 20 8.02 7.49 13.35
CA PRO A 20 8.37 8.89 13.17
C PRO A 20 9.91 9.03 13.07
N PRO A 21 10.40 10.08 12.40
CA PRO A 21 11.84 10.33 12.32
C PRO A 21 12.37 10.70 13.70
N THR A 22 13.39 9.99 14.18
CA THR A 22 14.07 10.29 15.46
C THR A 22 15.38 11.07 15.27
N GLY A 23 15.61 11.62 14.07
CA GLY A 23 16.84 12.30 13.65
C GLY A 23 16.87 12.44 12.13
N PRO A 24 18.05 12.43 11.46
CA PRO A 24 18.14 12.35 9.99
C PRO A 24 17.68 11.00 9.41
N GLU A 25 17.13 10.11 10.24
CA GLU A 25 16.62 8.81 9.84
C GLU A 25 15.35 8.92 8.99
N ASP A 26 15.07 7.86 8.25
CA ASP A 26 13.88 7.79 7.43
C ASP A 26 12.61 7.64 8.25
N SER A 27 11.68 8.57 8.07
CA SER A 27 10.30 8.34 8.46
C SER A 27 9.74 7.20 7.60
N LEU A 28 9.00 6.29 8.24
CA LEU A 28 8.33 5.19 7.55
C LEU A 28 6.89 5.15 7.99
N ASP A 29 5.99 5.22 7.03
CA ASP A 29 4.56 5.03 7.22
C ASP A 29 4.10 3.84 6.37
N VAL A 30 3.36 2.91 6.98
CA VAL A 30 2.84 1.73 6.30
C VAL A 30 1.35 1.60 6.63
N GLY A 31 0.53 1.60 5.59
CA GLY A 31 -0.88 1.21 5.63
C GLY A 31 -1.09 -0.13 4.93
N LEU A 32 -1.97 -0.96 5.49
CA LEU A 32 -2.49 -2.17 4.86
C LEU A 32 -4.01 -2.16 5.01
N SER A 33 -4.74 -2.30 3.91
CA SER A 33 -6.20 -2.42 3.91
C SER A 33 -6.66 -3.63 3.12
N LEU A 34 -7.65 -4.35 3.65
CA LEU A 34 -8.42 -5.36 2.92
C LEU A 34 -9.75 -4.75 2.45
N GLN A 35 -9.91 -4.61 1.15
CA GLN A 35 -11.04 -3.92 0.54
C GLN A 35 -11.88 -4.91 -0.26
N ASP A 36 -13.11 -5.14 0.20
CA ASP A 36 -14.12 -5.88 -0.56
C ASP A 36 -14.87 -4.94 -1.52
N GLY A 37 -15.31 -5.47 -2.65
CA GLY A 37 -15.95 -4.70 -3.72
C GLY A 37 -15.02 -3.82 -4.55
N GLN A 38 -13.68 -3.96 -4.41
CA GLN A 38 -12.69 -3.24 -5.21
C GLN A 38 -11.71 -4.22 -5.86
N SER A 39 -11.63 -4.17 -7.18
CA SER A 39 -10.61 -4.86 -7.96
C SER A 39 -9.23 -4.22 -7.74
N TYR A 40 -8.17 -5.02 -7.91
CA TYR A 40 -6.79 -4.53 -7.83
C TYR A 40 -6.45 -3.46 -8.87
N LYS A 41 -7.28 -3.29 -9.91
CA LYS A 41 -7.16 -2.26 -10.96
C LYS A 41 -7.99 -1.01 -10.72
N ASP A 42 -8.84 -0.99 -9.68
CA ASP A 42 -9.72 0.14 -9.42
C ASP A 42 -8.96 1.28 -8.73
N ASN A 43 -9.36 2.52 -8.98
CA ASN A 43 -8.87 3.70 -8.26
C ASN A 43 -7.34 3.90 -8.29
N ILE A 44 -6.67 3.49 -9.37
CA ILE A 44 -5.26 3.85 -9.63
C ILE A 44 -5.20 5.36 -9.85
N SER A 45 -4.58 6.07 -8.92
CA SER A 45 -4.60 7.54 -8.83
C SER A 45 -3.59 8.21 -9.77
N ASN A 46 -2.45 7.56 -10.01
CA ASN A 46 -1.39 7.95 -10.91
C ASN A 46 -1.13 6.84 -11.96
N PRO A 47 -2.04 6.65 -12.93
CA PRO A 47 -1.94 5.58 -13.92
C PRO A 47 -0.71 5.70 -14.84
N SER A 48 -0.11 6.89 -14.95
CA SER A 48 1.11 7.10 -15.74
C SER A 48 2.37 6.50 -15.11
N GLN A 49 2.34 6.24 -13.79
CA GLN A 49 3.41 5.59 -13.05
C GLN A 49 2.94 4.30 -12.37
N ALA A 50 1.87 3.71 -12.89
CA ALA A 50 1.41 2.40 -12.47
C ALA A 50 1.99 1.31 -13.39
N SER A 51 2.47 0.23 -12.79
CA SER A 51 3.02 -0.92 -13.48
C SER A 51 2.23 -2.18 -13.09
N PRO A 52 1.65 -2.92 -14.07
CA PRO A 52 1.03 -4.20 -13.79
C PRO A 52 2.11 -5.25 -13.48
N GLY A 53 1.80 -6.17 -12.58
CA GLY A 53 2.70 -7.23 -12.19
C GLY A 53 2.01 -8.33 -11.40
N THR A 54 2.79 -9.03 -10.59
CA THR A 54 2.33 -10.13 -9.74
C THR A 54 3.03 -10.10 -8.41
N VAL A 55 2.33 -10.48 -7.34
CA VAL A 55 2.92 -10.82 -6.05
C VAL A 55 2.63 -12.29 -5.80
N GLY A 56 3.67 -13.13 -5.91
CA GLY A 56 3.49 -14.58 -5.93
C GLY A 56 2.53 -15.01 -7.06
N PRO A 57 1.47 -15.79 -6.76
CA PRO A 57 0.49 -16.22 -7.77
C PRO A 57 -0.59 -15.16 -8.07
N ARG A 58 -0.62 -14.03 -7.35
CA ARG A 58 -1.70 -13.04 -7.43
C ARG A 58 -1.35 -11.92 -8.40
N ALA A 59 -2.31 -11.52 -9.22
CA ALA A 59 -2.18 -10.31 -10.02
C ALA A 59 -2.08 -9.08 -9.11
N ALA A 60 -1.24 -8.12 -9.50
CA ALA A 60 -1.05 -6.90 -8.75
C ALA A 60 -0.80 -5.70 -9.68
N VAL A 61 -0.95 -4.50 -9.11
CA VAL A 61 -0.50 -3.24 -9.69
C VAL A 61 0.34 -2.52 -8.64
N GLU A 62 1.57 -2.18 -9.00
CA GLU A 62 2.35 -1.20 -8.27
C GLU A 62 2.05 0.18 -8.82
N GLU A 63 1.93 1.16 -7.94
CA GLU A 63 1.65 2.54 -8.27
C GLU A 63 2.63 3.44 -7.50
N ARG A 64 3.45 4.16 -8.27
CA ARG A 64 4.43 5.11 -7.74
C ARG A 64 3.80 6.48 -7.60
N GLU A 65 4.12 7.17 -6.50
CA GLU A 65 3.70 8.55 -6.25
C GLU A 65 2.17 8.74 -6.46
N PRO A 66 1.30 7.94 -5.80
CA PRO A 66 -0.15 7.92 -6.06
C PRO A 66 -0.82 9.30 -5.87
N VAL A 67 -0.27 10.16 -5.01
CA VAL A 67 -0.78 11.54 -4.81
C VAL A 67 0.02 12.60 -5.58
N GLY A 68 0.90 12.19 -6.51
CA GLY A 68 1.77 13.08 -7.27
C GLY A 68 2.95 13.65 -6.47
N ALA A 69 3.29 13.03 -5.34
CA ALA A 69 4.41 13.42 -4.49
C ALA A 69 5.41 12.27 -4.32
N LYS A 70 6.70 12.63 -4.28
CA LYS A 70 7.80 11.68 -4.04
C LYS A 70 7.70 11.03 -2.66
N GLY A 71 8.34 9.87 -2.53
CA GLY A 71 8.44 9.16 -1.27
C GLY A 71 7.24 8.28 -0.97
N GLN A 72 6.44 7.94 -1.98
CA GLN A 72 5.25 7.11 -1.82
C GLN A 72 5.16 6.01 -2.84
N CYS A 73 4.65 4.86 -2.42
CA CYS A 73 4.34 3.76 -3.29
C CYS A 73 3.16 2.97 -2.74
N SER A 74 2.32 2.44 -3.62
CA SER A 74 1.27 1.50 -3.25
C SER A 74 1.26 0.27 -4.12
N ILE A 75 0.91 -0.87 -3.53
CA ILE A 75 0.70 -2.12 -4.26
C ILE A 75 -0.70 -2.62 -3.96
N ALA A 76 -1.51 -2.75 -5.01
CA ALA A 76 -2.82 -3.37 -4.97
C ALA A 76 -2.71 -4.82 -5.45
N ILE A 77 -3.05 -5.78 -4.59
CA ILE A 77 -2.95 -7.23 -4.83
C ILE A 77 -4.36 -7.82 -4.91
N GLU A 78 -4.63 -8.63 -5.92
CA GLU A 78 -5.90 -9.37 -6.02
C GLU A 78 -6.03 -10.40 -4.89
N VAL A 79 -7.07 -10.27 -4.08
CA VAL A 79 -7.40 -11.25 -3.03
C VAL A 79 -8.34 -12.31 -3.59
N LYS A 80 -9.42 -11.87 -4.25
CA LYS A 80 -10.39 -12.66 -5.03
C LYS A 80 -11.02 -11.71 -6.07
N PRO A 81 -11.86 -12.19 -7.01
CA PRO A 81 -12.54 -11.28 -7.93
C PRO A 81 -13.27 -10.16 -7.18
N ASN A 82 -13.00 -8.90 -7.55
CA ASN A 82 -13.52 -7.69 -6.91
C ASN A 82 -13.17 -7.52 -5.42
N SER A 83 -12.05 -8.08 -4.95
CA SER A 83 -11.49 -7.73 -3.65
C SER A 83 -9.98 -7.60 -3.73
N ARG A 84 -9.41 -6.64 -3.00
CA ARG A 84 -7.97 -6.39 -2.98
C ARG A 84 -7.38 -6.21 -1.59
N ALA A 85 -6.10 -6.51 -1.48
CA ALA A 85 -5.25 -5.98 -0.43
C ALA A 85 -4.53 -4.76 -1.00
N LEU A 86 -4.59 -3.63 -0.30
CA LEU A 86 -3.87 -2.41 -0.66
C LEU A 86 -2.80 -2.15 0.38
N ILE A 87 -1.55 -2.15 -0.06
CA ILE A 87 -0.40 -1.74 0.75
C ILE A 87 -0.04 -0.33 0.30
N SER A 88 0.15 0.57 1.25
CA SER A 88 0.62 1.94 1.00
C SER A 88 1.82 2.21 1.88
N VAL A 89 2.91 2.66 1.28
CA VAL A 89 4.16 2.97 1.99
C VAL A 89 4.56 4.39 1.68
N SER A 90 4.92 5.15 2.72
CA SER A 90 5.59 6.43 2.58
C SER A 90 6.95 6.40 3.28
N VAL A 91 8.01 6.84 2.57
CA VAL A 91 9.37 6.98 3.08
C VAL A 91 9.97 8.30 2.63
N ASN A 92 10.02 9.28 3.53
CA ASN A 92 10.59 10.61 3.28
C ASN A 92 10.27 11.12 1.85
N SER A 93 11.31 11.36 1.04
CA SER A 93 11.22 11.83 -0.35
C SER A 93 11.72 10.78 -1.35
N ASP A 94 11.87 9.52 -0.92
CA ASP A 94 12.52 8.44 -1.68
C ASP A 94 11.48 7.42 -2.17
N THR A 95 10.97 7.65 -3.38
CA THR A 95 9.97 6.79 -4.03
C THR A 95 10.50 5.38 -4.27
N ASP A 96 11.79 5.23 -4.63
CA ASP A 96 12.37 3.91 -4.90
C ASP A 96 12.46 3.06 -3.63
N LYS A 97 12.85 3.68 -2.52
CA LYS A 97 12.84 3.03 -1.21
C LYS A 97 11.42 2.69 -0.75
N ALA A 98 10.45 3.56 -1.00
CA ALA A 98 9.04 3.30 -0.70
C ALA A 98 8.53 2.07 -1.46
N CYS A 99 8.78 1.99 -2.78
CA CYS A 99 8.34 0.84 -3.60
C CYS A 99 9.04 -0.45 -3.20
N LYS A 100 10.36 -0.44 -3.04
CA LYS A 100 11.09 -1.63 -2.58
C LYS A 100 10.59 -2.14 -1.22
N THR A 101 10.19 -1.23 -0.34
CA THR A 101 9.60 -1.58 0.95
C THR A 101 8.19 -2.16 0.77
N ALA A 102 7.36 -1.56 -0.09
CA ALA A 102 6.02 -2.06 -0.42
C ALA A 102 6.08 -3.46 -1.04
N GLU A 103 6.99 -3.70 -1.99
CA GLU A 103 7.24 -5.01 -2.61
C GLU A 103 7.61 -6.06 -1.55
N SER A 104 8.59 -5.76 -0.68
CA SER A 104 9.01 -6.70 0.36
C SER A 104 7.88 -7.01 1.35
N LEU A 105 7.03 -6.03 1.67
CA LEU A 105 5.86 -6.26 2.50
C LEU A 105 4.80 -7.09 1.78
N ALA A 106 4.57 -6.81 0.49
CA ALA A 106 3.63 -7.56 -0.34
C ALA A 106 3.98 -9.03 -0.40
N GLU A 107 5.25 -9.37 -0.65
CA GLU A 107 5.75 -10.75 -0.66
C GLU A 107 5.53 -11.47 0.69
N LYS A 108 5.70 -10.76 1.81
CA LYS A 108 5.50 -11.32 3.15
C LYS A 108 4.04 -11.49 3.52
N LEU A 109 3.18 -10.61 3.01
CA LEU A 109 1.75 -10.59 3.30
C LEU A 109 0.97 -11.57 2.41
N GLU A 110 1.43 -11.81 1.18
CA GLU A 110 0.76 -12.69 0.20
C GLU A 110 0.30 -14.03 0.83
N PRO A 111 1.15 -14.78 1.56
CA PRO A 111 0.76 -16.08 2.10
C PRO A 111 -0.27 -16.00 3.24
N LEU A 112 -0.44 -14.81 3.83
CA LEU A 112 -1.37 -14.52 4.92
C LEU A 112 -2.72 -14.01 4.42
N LEU A 113 -2.82 -13.64 3.13
CA LEU A 113 -4.06 -13.17 2.56
C LEU A 113 -5.11 -14.29 2.54
N PRO A 114 -6.40 -13.94 2.64
CA PRO A 114 -7.49 -14.90 2.49
C PRO A 114 -7.29 -15.74 1.22
N LYS A 115 -7.35 -17.06 1.40
CA LYS A 115 -7.32 -17.99 0.28
C LYS A 115 -8.66 -17.91 -0.46
N ASN A 116 -8.64 -18.13 -1.77
CA ASN A 116 -9.83 -18.31 -2.58
C ASN A 116 -10.54 -19.63 -2.18
N THR A 117 -11.20 -19.64 -1.03
CA THR A 117 -12.22 -20.66 -0.69
C THR A 117 -13.56 -20.25 -1.26
#